data_AF-A0A537P092-F1
#
_entry.id   AF-A0A537P092-F1
#
_cell.length_a   1.000
_cell.length_b   1.000
_cell.length_c   1.000
_cell.angle_alpha   90.00
_cell.angle_beta   90.00
_cell.angle_gamma   90.00
#
_symmetry.space_group_name_H-M   'P 1'
#
loop_
_entity.id
_entity.type
_entity.pdbx_description
1 polymer ?
#
loop_
_entity_poly.entity_id
_entity_poly.type
_entity_poly.pdbx_seq_one_letter_code
_entity_poly.pdbx_strand_id
1 'polypeptide(L)'
;MPIDWGDKEGSNQPPPDRRATHQQEAPRDWVTTLPESGLVWNRFDEYNMRSDETLETHLKVIRCAGRLAPGEIGVICVLRNEAKRLPLFFDHYKQLGVDRFFMVDNGSDDGSHELLLAEPKADVFVAHASFVEGHFGLYWSNGLARKYCQGHWIITLDADELLVFDGMEMRSLSDLAGWLEAHGQDRLFTIMVDIYPAGVVGAEQRSLADVLAEDCWFDSEGYALESGFGGWLITGGPRHRVFNRGRAVPYKHWISKHPFIRMTENTAIVNHHWIWPTDWRMREPQSAFLHLKLMDDFIERSARYEREGQHAHSSRSYRLINERLAEMPDVEFFHPNSRRYRGPKSLIRYRV
;
A
#
# COMPACT_ATOMS: atom_id res chain seq x y z
N MET A 1 1.91 48.09 -17.06
CA MET A 1 1.37 49.08 -18.03
C MET A 1 2.02 48.81 -19.38
N PRO A 2 1.32 48.79 -20.54
CA PRO A 2 -0.06 48.41 -20.93
C PRO A 2 -0.07 47.17 -21.89
N ILE A 3 -1.11 46.32 -22.02
CA ILE A 3 -2.27 46.28 -22.98
C ILE A 3 -1.98 46.87 -24.39
N ASP A 4 -2.52 46.46 -25.55
CA ASP A 4 -3.59 45.55 -26.04
C ASP A 4 -3.31 45.40 -27.56
N TRP A 5 -3.73 44.32 -28.21
CA TRP A 5 -4.11 44.35 -29.64
C TRP A 5 -5.16 43.28 -29.92
N GLY A 6 -6.42 43.69 -29.97
CA GLY A 6 -7.49 42.88 -30.56
C GLY A 6 -7.40 42.86 -32.09
N ASP A 7 -7.80 41.76 -32.71
CA ASP A 7 -8.86 41.78 -33.71
C ASP A 7 -9.40 40.38 -34.01
N LYS A 8 -10.69 40.36 -34.40
CA LYS A 8 -11.54 39.20 -34.67
C LYS A 8 -11.34 38.68 -36.09
N GLU A 9 -11.35 37.36 -36.27
CA GLU A 9 -11.91 36.72 -37.47
C GLU A 9 -12.58 35.39 -37.10
N GLY A 10 -13.82 35.22 -37.56
CA GLY A 10 -14.63 34.04 -37.30
C GLY A 10 -14.29 32.90 -38.25
N SER A 11 -14.16 31.69 -37.70
CA SER A 11 -14.28 30.45 -38.46
C SER A 11 -15.37 29.59 -37.82
N ASN A 12 -16.34 29.21 -38.64
CA ASN A 12 -17.43 28.31 -38.29
C ASN A 12 -16.85 26.89 -38.29
N GLN A 13 -16.50 26.36 -37.11
CA GLN A 13 -16.25 24.93 -36.92
C GLN A 13 -17.37 24.34 -36.06
N PRO A 14 -17.92 23.16 -36.41
CA PRO A 14 -18.88 22.48 -35.55
C PRO A 14 -18.19 22.16 -34.21
N PRO A 15 -18.90 22.27 -33.07
CA PRO A 15 -18.26 22.10 -31.77
C PRO A 15 -17.61 20.71 -31.70
N PRO A 16 -16.33 20.60 -31.26
CA PRO A 16 -15.77 19.31 -30.93
C PRO A 16 -16.64 18.70 -29.83
N ASP A 17 -16.91 17.42 -29.99
CA ASP A 17 -17.67 16.58 -29.09
C ASP A 17 -17.28 16.93 -27.65
N ARG A 18 -18.25 17.39 -26.84
CA ARG A 18 -18.06 17.61 -25.41
C ARG A 18 -17.84 16.24 -24.78
N ARG A 19 -16.63 15.68 -24.91
CA ARG A 19 -16.10 14.82 -23.87
C ARG A 19 -16.13 15.68 -22.63
N ALA A 20 -17.05 15.36 -21.73
CA ALA A 20 -17.02 15.86 -20.37
C ALA A 20 -15.62 15.54 -19.85
N THR A 21 -14.73 16.52 -19.89
CA THR A 21 -13.59 16.54 -19.00
C THR A 21 -14.21 16.71 -17.62
N HIS A 22 -14.62 15.60 -17.01
CA HIS A 22 -14.73 15.53 -15.58
C HIS A 22 -13.33 15.91 -15.08
N GLN A 23 -13.14 17.18 -14.74
CA GLN A 23 -12.07 17.58 -13.85
C GLN A 23 -12.36 16.83 -12.57
N GLN A 24 -11.70 15.68 -12.39
CA GLN A 24 -11.70 14.95 -11.14
C GLN A 24 -11.24 15.94 -10.07
N GLU A 25 -12.15 16.34 -9.17
CA GLU A 25 -11.75 17.06 -7.96
C GLU A 25 -10.73 16.18 -7.24
N ALA A 26 -9.60 16.78 -6.87
CA ALA A 26 -8.57 16.03 -6.16
C ALA A 26 -9.18 15.45 -4.87
N PRO A 27 -8.94 14.15 -4.57
CA PRO A 27 -9.48 13.55 -3.37
C PRO A 27 -9.04 14.35 -2.13
N ARG A 28 -9.99 14.59 -1.22
CA ARG A 28 -9.75 15.32 0.02
C ARG A 28 -8.64 14.65 0.83
N ASP A 29 -7.64 15.40 1.23
CA ASP A 29 -6.59 14.90 2.14
C ASP A 29 -7.11 14.87 3.59
N TRP A 30 -7.54 13.70 4.05
CA TRP A 30 -8.07 13.54 5.41
C TRP A 30 -7.01 13.71 6.50
N VAL A 31 -5.72 13.53 6.20
CA VAL A 31 -4.65 13.72 7.18
C VAL A 31 -4.64 15.16 7.68
N THR A 32 -4.87 16.13 6.79
CA THR A 32 -4.95 17.56 7.15
C THR A 32 -6.11 17.90 8.07
N THR A 33 -7.06 16.99 8.24
CA THR A 33 -8.23 17.16 9.10
C THR A 33 -8.08 16.48 10.45
N LEU A 34 -6.98 15.75 10.67
CA LEU A 34 -6.71 15.09 11.94
C LEU A 34 -6.42 16.12 13.04
N PRO A 35 -6.88 15.88 14.28
CA PRO A 35 -6.58 16.76 15.39
C PRO A 35 -5.09 16.68 15.76
N GLU A 36 -4.47 17.82 16.05
CA GLU A 36 -3.10 17.85 16.60
C GLU A 36 -2.98 17.03 17.90
N SER A 37 -4.05 17.03 18.71
CA SER A 37 -4.11 16.28 19.97
C SER A 37 -4.30 14.77 19.79
N GLY A 38 -4.68 14.31 18.59
CA GLY A 38 -4.98 12.90 18.31
C GLY A 38 -6.31 12.36 18.87
N LEU A 39 -7.03 13.13 19.70
CA LEU A 39 -8.12 12.60 20.52
C LEU A 39 -9.53 12.73 19.92
N VAL A 40 -9.85 13.84 19.26
CA VAL A 40 -11.21 14.08 18.72
C VAL A 40 -11.11 14.54 17.27
N TRP A 41 -11.46 13.65 16.35
CA TRP A 41 -11.49 13.96 14.94
C TRP A 41 -12.90 14.39 14.51
N ASN A 42 -13.13 15.69 14.40
CA ASN A 42 -14.44 16.29 14.07
C ASN A 42 -15.02 15.87 12.71
N ARG A 43 -14.24 15.15 11.88
CA ARG A 43 -14.65 14.65 10.57
C ARG A 43 -14.74 13.13 10.51
N PHE A 44 -14.58 12.44 11.64
CA PHE A 44 -14.61 10.98 11.71
C PHE A 44 -15.92 10.40 11.16
N ASP A 45 -17.06 10.94 11.59
CA ASP A 45 -18.37 10.48 11.11
C ASP A 45 -18.56 10.75 9.62
N GLU A 46 -18.13 11.92 9.13
CA GLU A 46 -18.16 12.25 7.70
C GLU A 46 -17.30 11.28 6.87
N TYR A 47 -16.10 10.96 7.38
CA TYR A 47 -15.19 10.01 6.74
C TYR A 47 -15.79 8.61 6.68
N ASN A 48 -16.32 8.12 7.80
CA ASN A 48 -16.92 6.78 7.89
C ASN A 48 -18.17 6.68 7.00
N MET A 49 -19.06 7.67 7.04
CA MET A 49 -20.26 7.70 6.20
C MET A 49 -19.91 7.62 4.71
N ARG A 50 -18.97 8.44 4.23
CA ARG A 50 -18.51 8.39 2.84
C ARG A 50 -17.93 7.02 2.49
N SER A 51 -17.11 6.46 3.37
CA SER A 51 -16.48 5.16 3.17
C SER A 51 -17.53 4.03 3.13
N ASP A 52 -18.55 4.07 3.99
CA ASP A 52 -19.64 3.10 4.01
C ASP A 52 -20.51 3.19 2.75
N GLU A 53 -20.84 4.40 2.28
CA GLU A 53 -21.57 4.63 1.02
C GLU A 53 -20.85 3.97 -0.17
N THR A 54 -19.51 4.01 -0.21
CA THR A 54 -18.75 3.38 -1.32
C THR A 54 -18.92 1.87 -1.42
N LEU A 55 -19.32 1.18 -0.35
CA LEU A 55 -19.57 -0.27 -0.42
C LEU A 55 -20.77 -0.60 -1.32
N GLU A 56 -21.73 0.31 -1.44
CA GLU A 56 -22.89 0.16 -2.30
C GLU A 56 -22.68 0.83 -3.65
N THR A 57 -22.04 2.00 -3.66
CA THR A 57 -21.91 2.81 -4.87
C THR A 57 -20.68 2.48 -5.70
N HIS A 58 -19.62 1.89 -5.14
CA HIS A 58 -18.37 1.59 -5.86
C HIS A 58 -18.07 0.09 -5.99
N LEU A 59 -18.63 -0.77 -5.13
CA LEU A 59 -18.29 -2.19 -5.09
C LEU A 59 -19.44 -3.07 -5.56
N LYS A 60 -19.11 -4.08 -6.36
CA LYS A 60 -19.96 -5.22 -6.64
C LYS A 60 -19.48 -6.43 -5.84
N VAL A 61 -20.37 -7.02 -5.05
CA VAL A 61 -20.07 -8.26 -4.32
C VAL A 61 -20.11 -9.44 -5.30
N ILE A 62 -19.03 -10.21 -5.38
CA ILE A 62 -18.95 -11.45 -6.18
C ILE A 62 -19.10 -12.67 -5.28
N ARG A 63 -18.38 -12.69 -4.15
CA ARG A 63 -18.47 -13.71 -3.11
C ARG A 63 -18.23 -13.06 -1.75
N CYS A 64 -19.09 -13.31 -0.77
CA CYS A 64 -18.90 -12.84 0.59
C CYS A 64 -19.57 -13.79 1.59
N ALA A 65 -18.79 -14.36 2.50
CA ALA A 65 -19.27 -15.22 3.58
C ALA A 65 -19.70 -14.43 4.84
N GLY A 66 -19.71 -13.09 4.78
CA GLY A 66 -20.21 -12.22 5.84
C GLY A 66 -19.14 -11.85 6.88
N ARG A 67 -19.59 -11.51 8.09
CA ARG A 67 -18.74 -11.07 9.20
C ARG A 67 -17.75 -12.16 9.63
N LEU A 68 -16.60 -11.75 10.15
CA LEU A 68 -15.66 -12.65 10.80
C LEU A 68 -16.31 -13.32 12.02
N ALA A 69 -16.00 -14.59 12.22
CA ALA A 69 -16.37 -15.34 13.41
C ALA A 69 -15.42 -15.03 14.58
N PRO A 70 -15.87 -15.15 15.85
CA PRO A 70 -15.01 -14.85 17.01
C PRO A 70 -13.66 -15.54 16.95
N GLY A 71 -12.58 -14.76 17.08
CA GLY A 71 -11.20 -15.25 17.03
C GLY A 71 -10.58 -15.29 15.63
N GLU A 72 -11.36 -15.14 14.56
CA GLU A 72 -10.82 -15.08 13.20
C GLU A 72 -10.03 -13.80 12.95
N ILE A 73 -8.98 -13.93 12.13
CA ILE A 73 -8.16 -12.82 11.62
C ILE A 73 -8.42 -12.64 10.13
N GLY A 74 -8.71 -11.40 9.74
CA GLY A 74 -8.98 -11.01 8.35
C GLY A 74 -7.83 -10.24 7.70
N VAL A 75 -7.55 -10.54 6.44
CA VAL A 75 -6.77 -9.67 5.54
C VAL A 75 -7.72 -8.78 4.75
N ILE A 76 -7.38 -7.50 4.58
CA ILE A 76 -8.05 -6.62 3.61
C ILE A 76 -7.00 -6.12 2.61
N CYS A 77 -7.22 -6.41 1.33
CA CYS A 77 -6.30 -6.04 0.25
C CYS A 77 -7.08 -5.45 -0.94
N VAL A 78 -6.66 -4.28 -1.39
CA VAL A 78 -7.12 -3.68 -2.65
C VAL A 78 -6.01 -3.87 -3.66
N LEU A 79 -6.33 -4.43 -4.82
CA LEU A 79 -5.33 -4.78 -5.82
C LEU A 79 -5.80 -4.53 -7.24
N ARG A 80 -4.82 -4.42 -8.14
CA ARG A 80 -5.02 -4.47 -9.57
C ARG A 80 -3.78 -5.04 -10.24
N ASN A 81 -3.96 -6.09 -11.03
CA ASN A 81 -2.90 -6.71 -11.81
C ASN A 81 -1.72 -7.22 -10.95
N GLU A 82 -2.03 -8.15 -10.05
CA GLU A 82 -1.09 -8.75 -9.09
C GLU A 82 -1.04 -10.29 -9.20
N ALA A 83 -1.36 -10.86 -10.37
CA ALA A 83 -1.41 -12.31 -10.57
C ALA A 83 -0.06 -13.00 -10.24
N LYS A 84 1.06 -12.29 -10.47
CA LYS A 84 2.41 -12.78 -10.13
C LYS A 84 2.65 -12.90 -8.62
N ARG A 85 1.97 -12.10 -7.79
CA ARG A 85 2.17 -12.06 -6.32
C ARG A 85 1.15 -12.88 -5.56
N LEU A 86 -0.09 -12.96 -6.06
CA LEU A 86 -1.22 -13.59 -5.36
C LEU A 86 -0.94 -15.02 -4.82
N PRO A 87 -0.28 -15.93 -5.56
CA PRO A 87 0.01 -17.27 -5.03
C PRO A 87 0.87 -17.22 -3.76
N LEU A 88 2.01 -16.52 -3.82
CA LEU A 88 2.92 -16.34 -2.69
C LEU A 88 2.23 -15.59 -1.53
N PHE A 89 1.46 -14.56 -1.87
CA PHE A 89 0.69 -13.77 -0.92
C PHE A 89 -0.29 -14.63 -0.11
N PHE A 90 -1.15 -15.42 -0.77
CA PHE A 90 -2.11 -16.26 -0.08
C PHE A 90 -1.41 -17.31 0.79
N ASP A 91 -0.36 -17.96 0.27
CA ASP A 91 0.34 -18.99 1.02
C ASP A 91 1.04 -18.41 2.27
N HIS A 92 1.69 -17.25 2.14
CA HIS A 92 2.32 -16.56 3.26
C HIS A 92 1.33 -16.24 4.38
N TYR A 93 0.19 -15.62 4.04
CA TYR A 93 -0.79 -15.23 5.04
C TYR A 93 -1.58 -16.41 5.61
N LYS A 94 -1.83 -17.47 4.84
CA LYS A 94 -2.39 -18.72 5.38
C LYS A 94 -1.44 -19.37 6.38
N GLN A 95 -0.13 -19.38 6.12
CA GLN A 95 0.89 -19.89 7.06
C GLN A 95 0.93 -19.07 8.35
N LEU A 96 0.72 -17.75 8.27
CA LEU A 96 0.60 -16.87 9.43
C LEU A 96 -0.71 -17.01 10.21
N GLY A 97 -1.64 -17.84 9.75
CA GLY A 97 -2.91 -18.11 10.43
C GLY A 97 -4.04 -17.15 10.06
N VAL A 98 -4.02 -16.56 8.86
CA VAL A 98 -5.18 -15.79 8.35
C VAL A 98 -6.33 -16.74 8.01
N ASP A 99 -7.52 -16.37 8.48
CA ASP A 99 -8.74 -17.15 8.29
C ASP A 99 -9.48 -16.74 7.02
N ARG A 100 -9.53 -15.43 6.74
CA ARG A 100 -10.36 -14.83 5.69
C ARG A 100 -9.64 -13.71 4.95
N PHE A 101 -9.88 -13.60 3.65
CA PHE A 101 -9.30 -12.58 2.79
C PHE A 101 -10.40 -11.73 2.16
N PHE A 102 -10.50 -10.45 2.51
CA PHE A 102 -11.38 -9.49 1.86
C PHE A 102 -10.62 -8.81 0.72
N MET A 103 -10.89 -9.25 -0.51
CA MET A 103 -10.12 -8.90 -1.69
C MET A 103 -10.93 -7.99 -2.60
N VAL A 104 -10.45 -6.76 -2.80
CA VAL A 104 -11.05 -5.79 -3.72
C VAL A 104 -10.22 -5.73 -4.99
N ASP A 105 -10.76 -6.30 -6.06
CA ASP A 105 -10.18 -6.23 -7.40
C ASP A 105 -10.64 -4.95 -8.10
N ASN A 106 -9.71 -4.05 -8.40
CA ASN A 106 -9.98 -2.80 -9.09
C ASN A 106 -9.69 -2.88 -10.59
N GLY A 107 -10.37 -3.82 -11.26
CA GLY A 107 -10.34 -3.96 -12.70
C GLY A 107 -9.05 -4.59 -13.21
N SER A 108 -8.68 -5.75 -12.66
CA SER A 108 -7.56 -6.54 -13.15
C SER A 108 -7.85 -7.17 -14.51
N ASP A 109 -6.82 -7.32 -15.33
CA ASP A 109 -6.84 -7.93 -16.66
C ASP A 109 -5.70 -8.95 -16.89
N ASP A 110 -4.98 -9.33 -15.83
CA ASP A 110 -3.80 -10.21 -15.87
C ASP A 110 -4.03 -11.64 -15.33
N GLY A 111 -5.29 -11.99 -15.02
CA GLY A 111 -5.64 -13.25 -14.36
C GLY A 111 -5.78 -13.15 -12.84
N SER A 112 -5.59 -11.97 -12.23
CA SER A 112 -5.75 -11.79 -10.78
C SER A 112 -7.15 -12.18 -10.33
N HIS A 113 -8.19 -11.78 -11.07
CA HIS A 113 -9.59 -12.03 -10.71
C HIS A 113 -9.87 -13.53 -10.54
N GLU A 114 -9.42 -14.34 -11.49
CA GLU A 114 -9.57 -15.79 -11.49
C GLU A 114 -8.84 -16.44 -10.31
N LEU A 115 -7.65 -15.94 -9.96
CA LEU A 115 -6.90 -16.39 -8.78
C LEU A 115 -7.65 -16.07 -7.48
N LEU A 116 -8.29 -14.89 -7.38
CA LEU A 116 -9.12 -14.56 -6.22
C LEU A 116 -10.32 -15.52 -6.09
N LEU A 117 -10.98 -15.84 -7.19
CA LEU A 117 -12.11 -16.79 -7.19
C LEU A 117 -11.67 -18.22 -6.85
N ALA A 118 -10.45 -18.60 -7.23
CA ALA A 118 -9.88 -19.91 -6.93
C ALA A 118 -9.50 -20.10 -5.46
N GLU A 119 -9.21 -19.03 -4.71
CA GLU A 119 -8.92 -19.11 -3.27
C GLU A 119 -10.22 -19.23 -2.46
N PRO A 120 -10.52 -20.38 -1.83
CA PRO A 120 -11.78 -20.58 -1.10
C PRO A 120 -11.95 -19.69 0.13
N LYS A 121 -10.86 -19.19 0.73
CA LYS A 121 -10.91 -18.26 1.87
C LYS A 121 -11.16 -16.80 1.48
N ALA A 122 -11.23 -16.49 0.19
CA ALA A 122 -11.36 -15.11 -0.29
C ALA A 122 -12.82 -14.69 -0.46
N ASP A 123 -13.22 -13.63 0.24
CA ASP A 123 -14.34 -12.79 -0.14
C ASP A 123 -13.89 -11.84 -1.25
N VAL A 124 -14.63 -11.81 -2.35
CA VAL A 124 -14.23 -11.12 -3.58
C VAL A 124 -15.22 -10.01 -3.90
N PHE A 125 -14.68 -8.80 -4.04
CA PHE A 125 -15.39 -7.59 -4.41
C PHE A 125 -14.73 -7.01 -5.67
N VAL A 126 -15.54 -6.51 -6.60
CA VAL A 126 -15.03 -5.80 -7.78
C VAL A 126 -15.36 -4.33 -7.65
N ALA A 127 -14.34 -3.48 -7.67
CA ALA A 127 -14.50 -2.03 -7.68
C ALA A 127 -14.68 -1.53 -9.11
N HIS A 128 -15.76 -0.79 -9.36
CA HIS A 128 -16.03 -0.18 -10.65
C HIS A 128 -15.73 1.33 -10.69
N ALA A 129 -15.53 1.95 -9.53
CA ALA A 129 -14.94 3.28 -9.43
C ALA A 129 -13.41 3.21 -9.60
N SER A 130 -12.79 4.31 -10.02
CA SER A 130 -11.34 4.41 -10.11
C SER A 130 -10.68 4.36 -8.73
N PHE A 131 -9.40 3.98 -8.69
CA PHE A 131 -8.65 3.89 -7.43
C PHE A 131 -8.63 5.25 -6.70
N VAL A 132 -8.51 6.35 -7.44
CA VAL A 132 -8.56 7.72 -6.92
C VAL A 132 -9.92 8.05 -6.29
N GLU A 133 -11.03 7.67 -6.93
CA GLU A 133 -12.40 7.85 -6.39
C GLU A 133 -12.66 7.00 -5.15
N GLY A 134 -12.06 5.80 -5.07
CA GLY A 134 -12.01 4.98 -3.86
C GLY A 134 -11.12 5.53 -2.73
N HIS A 135 -10.62 6.77 -2.89
CA HIS A 135 -9.63 7.38 -2.02
C HIS A 135 -8.37 6.51 -1.86
N PHE A 136 -7.79 6.10 -2.99
CA PHE A 136 -6.68 5.16 -3.06
C PHE A 136 -7.00 3.84 -2.36
N GLY A 137 -8.22 3.34 -2.56
CA GLY A 137 -8.75 2.10 -1.97
C GLY A 137 -9.14 2.20 -0.49
N LEU A 138 -8.81 3.29 0.21
CA LEU A 138 -9.02 3.42 1.64
C LEU A 138 -10.50 3.43 2.02
N TYR A 139 -11.37 3.99 1.18
CA TYR A 139 -12.82 3.96 1.44
C TYR A 139 -13.37 2.55 1.40
N TRP A 140 -12.91 1.72 0.47
CA TRP A 140 -13.33 0.33 0.38
C TRP A 140 -12.78 -0.47 1.58
N SER A 141 -11.49 -0.32 1.88
CA SER A 141 -10.86 -1.04 3.00
C SER A 141 -11.51 -0.71 4.34
N ASN A 142 -11.73 0.57 4.64
CA ASN A 142 -12.35 0.99 5.90
C ASN A 142 -13.82 0.56 5.99
N GLY A 143 -14.59 0.65 4.90
CA GLY A 143 -15.97 0.20 4.88
C GLY A 143 -16.08 -1.31 5.12
N LEU A 144 -15.25 -2.10 4.45
CA LEU A 144 -15.20 -3.56 4.67
C LEU A 144 -14.76 -3.89 6.10
N ALA A 145 -13.76 -3.19 6.63
CA ALA A 145 -13.29 -3.36 8.01
C ALA A 145 -14.42 -3.12 9.03
N ARG A 146 -15.17 -2.01 8.89
CA ARG A 146 -16.32 -1.71 9.78
C ARG A 146 -17.45 -2.71 9.61
N LYS A 147 -17.81 -3.03 8.36
CA LYS A 147 -18.96 -3.90 8.06
C LYS A 147 -18.73 -5.35 8.48
N TYR A 148 -17.52 -5.87 8.30
CA TYR A 148 -17.26 -7.31 8.46
C TYR A 148 -16.26 -7.67 9.57
N CYS A 149 -15.43 -6.74 10.03
CA CYS A 149 -14.28 -7.06 10.88
C CYS A 149 -14.23 -6.32 12.23
N GLN A 150 -15.24 -5.49 12.54
CA GLN A 150 -15.29 -4.78 13.82
C GLN A 150 -15.22 -5.74 15.00
N GLY A 151 -14.30 -5.49 15.94
CA GLY A 151 -14.03 -6.35 17.09
C GLY A 151 -12.95 -7.41 16.86
N HIS A 152 -12.34 -7.46 15.66
CA HIS A 152 -11.30 -8.43 15.31
C HIS A 152 -9.95 -7.75 15.09
N TRP A 153 -8.90 -8.56 15.14
CA TRP A 153 -7.62 -8.19 14.55
C TRP A 153 -7.69 -8.37 13.05
N ILE A 154 -7.26 -7.35 12.30
CA ILE A 154 -7.15 -7.41 10.85
C ILE A 154 -5.78 -6.96 10.40
N ILE A 155 -5.39 -7.39 9.21
CA ILE A 155 -4.22 -6.86 8.51
C ILE A 155 -4.65 -6.16 7.22
N THR A 156 -4.16 -4.94 7.03
CA THR A 156 -4.36 -4.15 5.80
C THR A 156 -3.02 -3.90 5.11
N LEU A 157 -2.97 -4.16 3.80
CA LEU A 157 -1.71 -4.27 3.05
C LEU A 157 -1.94 -4.20 1.54
N ASP A 158 -0.84 -4.04 0.81
CA ASP A 158 -0.77 -4.21 -0.65
C ASP A 158 -0.34 -5.64 -1.01
N ALA A 159 -0.75 -6.15 -2.18
CA ALA A 159 -0.46 -7.54 -2.58
C ALA A 159 1.04 -7.84 -2.77
N ASP A 160 1.90 -6.81 -2.85
CA ASP A 160 3.35 -6.93 -2.90
C ASP A 160 4.03 -6.78 -1.52
N GLU A 161 3.28 -6.91 -0.42
CA GLU A 161 3.80 -6.80 0.94
C GLU A 161 3.65 -8.11 1.72
N LEU A 162 4.76 -8.66 2.21
CA LEU A 162 4.78 -9.86 3.05
C LEU A 162 5.22 -9.52 4.46
N LEU A 163 4.31 -9.64 5.44
CA LEU A 163 4.60 -9.31 6.83
C LEU A 163 5.57 -10.33 7.42
N VAL A 164 6.64 -9.83 8.03
CA VAL A 164 7.64 -10.63 8.73
C VAL A 164 7.92 -10.04 10.11
N PHE A 165 8.01 -10.89 11.13
CA PHE A 165 8.24 -10.49 12.51
C PHE A 165 9.09 -11.53 13.25
N ASP A 166 9.69 -11.14 14.37
CA ASP A 166 10.55 -12.04 15.13
C ASP A 166 9.76 -13.25 15.67
N GLY A 167 10.26 -14.44 15.41
CA GLY A 167 9.64 -15.69 15.84
C GLY A 167 8.43 -16.15 15.01
N MET A 168 8.15 -15.53 13.85
CA MET A 168 7.04 -15.92 12.97
C MET A 168 7.08 -17.39 12.51
N GLU A 169 8.25 -18.06 12.57
CA GLU A 169 8.37 -19.48 12.25
C GLU A 169 7.69 -20.40 13.28
N MET A 170 7.37 -19.87 14.47
CA MET A 170 6.74 -20.60 15.57
C MET A 170 5.49 -19.90 16.11
N ARG A 171 5.14 -18.73 15.58
CA ARG A 171 4.10 -17.84 16.11
C ARG A 171 3.18 -17.40 14.99
N SER A 172 1.88 -17.53 15.23
CA SER A 172 0.83 -17.03 14.34
C SER A 172 0.57 -15.54 14.56
N LEU A 173 -0.25 -14.94 13.69
CA LEU A 173 -0.80 -13.59 13.94
C LEU A 173 -1.70 -13.55 15.18
N SER A 174 -2.31 -14.66 15.56
CA SER A 174 -3.09 -14.75 16.81
C SER A 174 -2.18 -14.63 18.03
N ASP A 175 -1.00 -15.29 18.02
CA ASP A 175 0.01 -15.11 19.06
C ASP A 175 0.51 -13.66 19.13
N LEU A 176 0.76 -13.04 17.97
CA LEU A 176 1.18 -11.64 17.89
C LEU A 176 0.10 -10.70 18.43
N ALA A 177 -1.17 -10.92 18.08
CA ALA A 177 -2.31 -10.17 18.62
C ALA A 177 -2.37 -10.27 20.15
N GLY A 178 -2.29 -11.49 20.71
CA GLY A 178 -2.29 -11.69 22.15
C GLY A 178 -1.09 -11.00 22.84
N TRP A 179 0.07 -10.99 22.20
CA TRP A 179 1.24 -10.25 22.69
C TRP A 179 0.99 -8.73 22.67
N LEU A 180 0.45 -8.17 21.59
CA LEU A 180 0.12 -6.74 21.49
C LEU A 180 -0.90 -6.33 22.56
N GLU A 181 -1.97 -7.12 22.74
CA GLU A 181 -3.00 -6.87 23.76
C GLU A 181 -2.40 -6.88 25.17
N ALA A 182 -1.54 -7.84 25.49
CA ALA A 182 -0.86 -7.93 26.79
C ALA A 182 0.06 -6.71 27.07
N HIS A 183 0.52 -6.01 26.03
CA HIS A 183 1.33 -4.80 26.12
C HIS A 183 0.52 -3.51 25.95
N GLY A 184 -0.81 -3.59 25.92
CA GLY A 184 -1.68 -2.42 25.77
C GLY A 184 -1.56 -1.74 24.40
N GLN A 185 -1.22 -2.52 23.37
CA GLN A 185 -1.09 -2.07 21.98
C GLN A 185 -2.27 -2.59 21.15
N ASP A 186 -2.80 -1.74 20.28
CA ASP A 186 -3.93 -2.01 19.39
C ASP A 186 -3.51 -2.07 17.91
N ARG A 187 -2.21 -1.92 17.63
CA ARG A 187 -1.65 -1.89 16.28
C ARG A 187 -0.18 -2.25 16.28
N LEU A 188 0.32 -2.68 15.13
CA LEU A 188 1.72 -2.98 14.88
C LEU A 188 2.37 -1.88 14.05
N PHE A 189 3.47 -1.29 14.51
CA PHE A 189 4.27 -0.38 13.66
C PHE A 189 5.27 -1.17 12.83
N THR A 190 5.24 -0.99 11.50
CA THR A 190 5.92 -1.87 10.54
C THR A 190 6.74 -1.05 9.54
N ILE A 191 8.02 -1.37 9.36
CA ILE A 191 8.83 -0.79 8.29
C ILE A 191 8.64 -1.56 6.98
N MET A 192 8.62 -0.88 5.83
CA MET A 192 8.64 -1.52 4.51
C MET A 192 10.08 -1.60 4.01
N VAL A 193 10.59 -2.83 3.92
CA VAL A 193 11.93 -3.11 3.40
C VAL A 193 11.78 -3.53 1.95
N ASP A 194 12.08 -2.60 1.03
CA ASP A 194 12.18 -2.92 -0.39
C ASP A 194 13.27 -3.98 -0.58
N ILE A 195 12.90 -5.16 -1.07
CA ILE A 195 13.83 -6.24 -1.41
C ILE A 195 14.07 -6.31 -2.91
N TYR A 196 15.24 -6.78 -3.32
CA TYR A 196 15.66 -6.81 -4.71
C TYR A 196 16.70 -7.92 -4.97
N PRO A 197 16.80 -8.42 -6.21
CA PRO A 197 17.87 -9.31 -6.64
C PRO A 197 19.23 -8.62 -6.75
N ALA A 198 20.31 -9.42 -6.80
CA ALA A 198 21.66 -8.90 -7.05
C ALA A 198 21.86 -8.45 -8.51
N GLY A 199 21.10 -9.01 -9.45
CA GLY A 199 21.22 -8.73 -10.88
C GLY A 199 20.47 -7.50 -11.36
N VAL A 200 20.66 -7.20 -12.65
CA VAL A 200 19.92 -6.16 -13.38
C VAL A 200 18.43 -6.52 -13.44
N VAL A 201 17.57 -5.57 -13.12
CA VAL A 201 16.11 -5.74 -13.13
C VAL A 201 15.64 -6.15 -14.53
N GLY A 202 14.93 -7.27 -14.60
CA GLY A 202 14.34 -7.77 -15.84
C GLY A 202 15.32 -8.52 -16.76
N ALA A 203 16.59 -8.68 -16.37
CA ALA A 203 17.56 -9.47 -17.15
C ALA A 203 17.24 -10.97 -17.16
N GLU A 204 16.69 -11.48 -16.06
CA GLU A 204 16.16 -12.83 -15.93
C GLU A 204 14.69 -12.73 -15.50
N GLN A 205 13.87 -13.71 -15.90
CA GLN A 205 12.49 -13.82 -15.41
C GLN A 205 12.45 -14.91 -14.34
N ARG A 206 12.61 -14.52 -13.08
CA ARG A 206 12.57 -15.45 -11.95
C ARG A 206 11.24 -15.36 -11.23
N SER A 207 10.81 -16.47 -10.62
CA SER A 207 9.64 -16.42 -9.76
C SER A 207 9.98 -15.67 -8.47
N LEU A 208 8.97 -15.06 -7.84
CA LEU A 208 9.15 -14.37 -6.55
C LEU A 208 9.65 -15.33 -5.46
N ALA A 209 9.24 -16.60 -5.51
CA ALA A 209 9.69 -17.62 -4.57
C ALA A 209 11.20 -17.89 -4.72
N ASP A 210 11.70 -17.97 -5.96
CA ASP A 210 13.13 -18.18 -6.24
C ASP A 210 13.96 -17.00 -5.76
N VAL A 211 13.52 -15.76 -6.06
CA VAL A 211 14.20 -14.54 -5.58
C VAL A 211 14.25 -14.53 -4.05
N LEU A 212 13.15 -14.82 -3.37
CA LEU A 212 13.10 -14.86 -1.91
C LEU A 212 14.04 -15.91 -1.30
N ALA A 213 14.16 -17.08 -1.92
CA ALA A 213 15.01 -18.16 -1.44
C ALA A 213 16.51 -17.92 -1.73
N GLU A 214 16.83 -17.44 -2.94
CA GLU A 214 18.17 -17.54 -3.50
C GLU A 214 18.87 -16.21 -3.75
N ASP A 215 18.11 -15.10 -3.86
CA ASP A 215 18.66 -13.81 -4.28
C ASP A 215 17.92 -12.63 -3.66
N CYS A 216 17.61 -12.73 -2.36
CA CYS A 216 16.87 -11.70 -1.64
C CYS A 216 17.81 -10.76 -0.90
N TRP A 217 17.94 -9.52 -1.37
CA TRP A 217 18.80 -8.49 -0.78
C TRP A 217 18.01 -7.25 -0.38
N PHE A 218 18.55 -6.50 0.58
CA PHE A 218 17.99 -5.26 1.06
C PHE A 218 19.08 -4.28 1.52
N ASP A 219 18.72 -3.01 1.66
CA ASP A 219 19.58 -2.00 2.26
C ASP A 219 19.61 -2.12 3.78
N SER A 220 20.80 -2.16 4.39
CA SER A 220 20.94 -2.05 5.85
C SER A 220 21.03 -0.61 6.38
N GLU A 221 20.93 0.39 5.52
CA GLU A 221 21.11 1.80 5.88
C GLU A 221 20.28 2.72 4.98
N GLY A 222 20.24 4.02 5.30
CA GLY A 222 19.50 5.00 4.51
C GLY A 222 18.02 5.12 4.88
N TYR A 223 17.68 4.73 6.11
CA TYR A 223 16.36 4.91 6.72
C TYR A 223 16.41 6.07 7.71
N ALA A 224 15.36 6.90 7.72
CA ALA A 224 15.22 8.02 8.65
C ALA A 224 13.85 7.97 9.33
N LEU A 225 13.84 8.10 10.65
CA LEU A 225 12.62 8.26 11.45
C LEU A 225 12.28 9.74 11.57
N GLU A 226 11.06 10.09 11.21
CA GLU A 226 10.54 11.45 11.21
C GLU A 226 9.20 11.48 11.94
N SER A 227 8.89 12.59 12.60
CA SER A 227 7.55 12.84 13.11
C SER A 227 6.71 13.48 12.00
N GLY A 228 5.55 12.92 11.68
CA GLY A 228 4.55 13.49 10.78
C GLY A 228 3.26 13.87 11.51
N PHE A 229 2.26 14.35 10.78
CA PHE A 229 0.97 14.79 11.36
C PHE A 229 0.21 13.66 12.08
N GLY A 230 0.40 12.40 11.65
CA GLY A 230 -0.29 11.22 12.17
C GLY A 230 0.58 10.27 13.00
N GLY A 231 1.72 10.74 13.52
CA GLY A 231 2.65 9.92 14.31
C GLY A 231 4.02 9.75 13.66
N TRP A 232 4.67 8.62 13.92
CA TRP A 232 5.99 8.32 13.39
C TRP A 232 5.92 7.85 11.93
N LEU A 233 6.94 8.21 11.17
CA LEU A 233 7.08 7.91 9.75
C LEU A 233 8.52 7.54 9.45
N ILE A 234 8.73 6.42 8.78
CA ILE A 234 10.06 6.06 8.27
C ILE A 234 10.13 6.47 6.80
N THR A 235 11.24 7.09 6.41
CA THR A 235 11.53 7.46 5.02
C THR A 235 12.87 6.89 4.55
N GLY A 236 13.04 6.76 3.24
CA GLY A 236 14.33 6.41 2.62
C GLY A 236 14.30 5.12 1.80
N GLY A 237 15.31 4.26 2.01
CA GLY A 237 15.44 2.96 1.33
C GLY A 237 15.97 3.02 -0.12
N PRO A 238 15.94 1.88 -0.83
CA PRO A 238 16.58 1.73 -2.15
C PRO A 238 16.03 2.69 -3.20
N ARG A 239 14.70 2.91 -3.21
CA ARG A 239 14.08 3.87 -4.13
C ARG A 239 14.62 5.28 -3.92
N HIS A 240 14.80 5.71 -2.66
CA HIS A 240 15.40 6.99 -2.36
C HIS A 240 16.88 7.04 -2.79
N ARG A 241 17.67 5.99 -2.52
CA ARG A 241 19.08 5.93 -2.98
C ARG A 241 19.16 6.06 -4.51
N VAL A 242 18.40 5.26 -5.24
CA VAL A 242 18.58 5.10 -6.69
C VAL A 242 17.94 6.25 -7.46
N PHE A 243 16.70 6.63 -7.13
CA PHE A 243 15.95 7.59 -7.94
C PHE A 243 16.13 9.05 -7.48
N ASN A 244 16.44 9.30 -6.20
CA ASN A 244 16.52 10.67 -5.67
C ASN A 244 17.93 11.25 -5.62
N ARG A 245 18.99 10.44 -5.76
CA ARG A 245 20.38 10.88 -5.62
C ARG A 245 20.73 11.99 -6.61
N GLY A 246 21.31 13.07 -6.11
CA GLY A 246 21.80 14.19 -6.92
C GLY A 246 20.71 15.10 -7.50
N ARG A 247 19.44 14.98 -7.07
CA ARG A 247 18.36 15.90 -7.43
C ARG A 247 17.70 16.48 -6.19
N ALA A 248 17.24 17.72 -6.29
CA ALA A 248 16.27 18.27 -5.35
C ALA A 248 14.90 17.64 -5.66
N VAL A 249 14.67 16.45 -5.12
CA VAL A 249 13.38 15.76 -5.29
C VAL A 249 12.41 16.26 -4.22
N PRO A 250 11.19 16.68 -4.58
CA PRO A 250 10.27 17.34 -3.66
C PRO A 250 9.55 16.38 -2.71
N TYR A 251 9.86 15.07 -2.72
CA TYR A 251 9.19 14.10 -1.84
C TYR A 251 10.16 13.01 -1.37
N LYS A 252 9.91 12.51 -0.16
CA LYS A 252 10.58 11.35 0.42
C LYS A 252 9.71 10.11 0.22
N HIS A 253 10.32 8.94 0.00
CA HIS A 253 9.57 7.68 -0.04
C HIS A 253 9.19 7.28 1.38
N TRP A 254 7.89 7.27 1.67
CA TRP A 254 7.34 6.81 2.94
C TRP A 254 7.34 5.28 2.96
N ILE A 255 7.94 4.70 4.00
CA ILE A 255 8.25 3.28 4.10
C ILE A 255 7.92 2.71 5.48
N SER A 256 6.82 3.16 6.08
CA SER A 256 6.27 2.55 7.30
C SER A 256 4.76 2.52 7.27
N LYS A 257 4.14 1.47 7.82
CA LYS A 257 2.69 1.30 7.91
C LYS A 257 2.28 0.84 9.31
N HIS A 258 0.97 0.83 9.54
CA HIS A 258 0.34 0.18 10.69
C HIS A 258 -0.63 -0.91 10.19
N PRO A 259 -0.12 -2.04 9.69
CA PRO A 259 -0.93 -2.98 8.92
C PRO A 259 -1.81 -3.85 9.81
N PHE A 260 -1.28 -4.35 10.93
CA PHE A 260 -1.98 -5.27 11.82
C PHE A 260 -2.61 -4.48 12.97
N ILE A 261 -3.94 -4.38 12.98
CA ILE A 261 -4.70 -3.49 13.84
C ILE A 261 -5.88 -4.20 14.49
N ARG A 262 -6.20 -3.81 15.72
CA ARG A 262 -7.48 -4.13 16.36
C ARG A 262 -8.55 -3.19 15.83
N MET A 263 -9.43 -3.70 14.98
CA MET A 263 -10.50 -2.90 14.39
C MET A 263 -11.61 -2.65 15.42
N THR A 264 -11.90 -1.38 15.70
CA THR A 264 -13.01 -0.96 16.57
C THR A 264 -13.92 0.04 15.85
N GLU A 265 -15.05 0.41 16.46
CA GLU A 265 -15.91 1.49 15.96
C GLU A 265 -15.21 2.86 15.93
N ASN A 266 -14.15 3.02 16.72
CA ASN A 266 -13.38 4.27 16.85
C ASN A 266 -12.03 4.17 16.12
N THR A 267 -11.88 3.24 15.18
CA THR A 267 -10.64 3.05 14.40
C THR A 267 -10.87 3.44 12.95
N ALA A 268 -9.98 4.25 12.37
CA ALA A 268 -9.97 4.54 10.94
C ALA A 268 -8.54 4.53 10.38
N ILE A 269 -8.37 3.93 9.20
CA ILE A 269 -7.12 3.97 8.43
C ILE A 269 -7.20 5.22 7.55
N VAL A 270 -6.55 6.30 8.00
CA VAL A 270 -6.71 7.65 7.42
C VAL A 270 -5.89 7.79 6.15
N ASN A 271 -4.72 7.15 6.12
CA ASN A 271 -3.98 6.89 4.90
C ASN A 271 -3.22 5.56 5.02
N HIS A 272 -2.50 5.17 3.97
CA HIS A 272 -1.72 3.92 3.95
C HIS A 272 -0.59 3.83 5.00
N HIS A 273 -0.30 4.92 5.73
CA HIS A 273 0.80 5.00 6.71
C HIS A 273 0.33 5.28 8.15
N TRP A 274 -0.83 5.90 8.32
CA TRP A 274 -1.36 6.39 9.59
C TRP A 274 -2.80 5.92 9.82
N ILE A 275 -3.09 5.67 11.09
CA ILE A 275 -4.42 5.30 11.56
C ILE A 275 -4.80 6.26 12.69
N TRP A 276 -6.09 6.55 12.79
CA TRP A 276 -6.68 7.28 13.89
C TRP A 276 -7.36 6.30 14.86
N PRO A 277 -7.26 6.51 16.19
CA PRO A 277 -6.55 7.58 16.90
C PRO A 277 -5.04 7.44 16.78
N THR A 278 -4.26 8.54 16.76
CA THR A 278 -2.80 8.49 16.63
C THR A 278 -2.13 7.94 17.90
N ASP A 279 -1.13 7.05 17.76
CA ASP A 279 -0.27 6.63 18.88
C ASP A 279 1.16 7.15 18.70
N TRP A 280 1.61 8.00 19.63
CA TRP A 280 2.94 8.61 19.62
C TRP A 280 3.98 7.81 20.43
N ARG A 281 3.55 6.77 21.16
CA ARG A 281 4.41 5.99 22.06
C ARG A 281 5.34 5.05 21.29
N MET A 282 4.88 4.54 20.14
CA MET A 282 5.59 3.55 19.33
C MET A 282 6.55 4.22 18.34
N ARG A 283 7.82 4.34 18.74
CA ARG A 283 8.87 5.01 17.93
C ARG A 283 9.67 4.06 17.05
N GLU A 284 9.64 2.77 17.36
CA GLU A 284 10.47 1.77 16.71
C GLU A 284 9.58 0.72 16.02
N PRO A 285 9.87 0.35 14.77
CA PRO A 285 9.13 -0.70 14.09
C PRO A 285 9.34 -2.03 14.82
N GLN A 286 8.26 -2.75 15.06
CA GLN A 286 8.26 -4.07 15.72
C GLN A 286 8.27 -5.23 14.72
N SER A 287 8.07 -4.91 13.44
CA SER A 287 8.02 -5.86 12.34
C SER A 287 8.41 -5.17 11.04
N ALA A 288 8.53 -5.96 9.97
CA ALA A 288 8.78 -5.44 8.64
C ALA A 288 7.82 -6.05 7.61
N PHE A 289 7.61 -5.34 6.52
CA PHE A 289 7.17 -5.92 5.27
C PHE A 289 8.38 -6.18 4.38
N LEU A 290 8.47 -7.39 3.81
CA LEU A 290 9.23 -7.59 2.60
C LEU A 290 8.40 -7.03 1.45
N HIS A 291 8.88 -5.95 0.84
CA HIS A 291 8.14 -5.23 -0.19
C HIS A 291 8.67 -5.63 -1.58
N LEU A 292 7.86 -6.38 -2.32
CA LEU A 292 8.12 -7.01 -3.61
C LEU A 292 7.95 -6.03 -4.78
N LYS A 293 8.31 -4.77 -4.55
CA LYS A 293 8.18 -3.70 -5.53
C LYS A 293 9.30 -3.75 -6.57
N LEU A 294 10.52 -4.03 -6.13
CA LEU A 294 11.74 -3.93 -6.94
C LEU A 294 12.10 -5.29 -7.57
N MET A 295 11.09 -5.95 -8.13
CA MET A 295 11.21 -7.25 -8.81
C MET A 295 11.40 -7.07 -10.32
N ASP A 296 11.52 -8.16 -11.06
CA ASP A 296 11.79 -8.14 -12.52
C ASP A 296 10.73 -7.41 -13.35
N ASP A 297 9.51 -7.26 -12.82
CA ASP A 297 8.42 -6.51 -13.44
C ASP A 297 8.34 -5.03 -13.02
N PHE A 298 9.30 -4.53 -12.23
CA PHE A 298 9.27 -3.17 -11.68
C PHE A 298 9.21 -2.09 -12.76
N ILE A 299 10.00 -2.21 -13.83
CA ILE A 299 10.05 -1.21 -14.91
C ILE A 299 8.69 -1.13 -15.61
N GLU A 300 8.11 -2.29 -15.93
CA GLU A 300 6.79 -2.38 -16.57
C GLU A 300 5.68 -1.83 -15.66
N ARG A 301 5.68 -2.24 -14.37
CA ARG A 301 4.73 -1.74 -13.36
C ARG A 301 4.83 -0.23 -13.19
N SER A 302 6.05 0.30 -13.07
CA SER A 302 6.29 1.74 -12.93
C SER A 302 5.77 2.53 -14.14
N ALA A 303 6.01 2.04 -15.36
CA ALA A 303 5.49 2.65 -16.58
C ALA A 303 3.96 2.60 -16.65
N ARG A 304 3.34 1.49 -16.21
CA ARG A 304 1.87 1.37 -16.11
C ARG A 304 1.29 2.39 -15.12
N TYR A 305 1.86 2.48 -13.91
CA TYR A 305 1.37 3.40 -12.89
C TYR A 305 1.50 4.87 -13.27
N GLU A 306 2.55 5.25 -14.00
CA GLU A 306 2.65 6.57 -14.61
C GLU A 306 1.49 6.81 -15.61
N ARG A 307 1.30 5.91 -16.58
CA ARG A 307 0.26 6.06 -17.63
C ARG A 307 -1.15 6.16 -17.04
N GLU A 308 -1.44 5.39 -16.00
CA GLU A 308 -2.77 5.35 -15.39
C GLU A 308 -3.07 6.59 -14.53
N GLY A 309 -2.04 7.25 -13.99
CA GLY A 309 -2.21 8.46 -13.18
C GLY A 309 -3.01 8.26 -11.87
N GLN A 310 -3.25 7.02 -11.45
CA GLN A 310 -4.15 6.68 -10.35
C GLN A 310 -3.51 6.81 -8.95
N HIS A 311 -2.20 7.08 -8.87
CA HIS A 311 -1.48 7.15 -7.60
C HIS A 311 -1.31 8.61 -7.14
N ALA A 312 -0.83 8.80 -5.91
CA ALA A 312 -0.67 10.12 -5.28
C ALA A 312 -0.06 11.16 -6.23
N HIS A 313 -0.65 12.37 -6.24
CA HIS A 313 -0.25 13.49 -7.11
C HIS A 313 -0.20 13.14 -8.61
N SER A 314 -1.20 12.39 -9.10
CA SER A 314 -1.27 11.92 -10.49
C SER A 314 0.00 11.14 -10.88
N SER A 315 0.36 10.17 -10.04
CA SER A 315 1.56 9.33 -10.20
C SER A 315 2.87 10.12 -10.38
N ARG A 316 2.99 11.32 -9.78
CA ARG A 316 4.20 12.17 -9.86
C ARG A 316 5.46 11.42 -9.45
N SER A 317 5.36 10.51 -8.47
CA SER A 317 6.51 9.73 -8.05
C SER A 317 7.00 8.80 -9.15
N TYR A 318 6.10 8.06 -9.79
CA TYR A 318 6.42 7.17 -10.90
C TYR A 318 6.94 7.91 -12.12
N ARG A 319 6.44 9.12 -12.41
CA ARG A 319 7.02 9.98 -13.46
C ARG A 319 8.51 10.24 -13.23
N LEU A 320 8.89 10.65 -12.01
CA LEU A 320 10.31 10.90 -11.70
C LEU A 320 11.14 9.61 -11.71
N ILE A 321 10.57 8.49 -11.25
CA ILE A 321 11.22 7.18 -11.35
C ILE A 321 11.47 6.85 -12.83
N ASN A 322 10.49 6.99 -13.70
CA ASN A 322 10.60 6.64 -15.12
C ASN A 322 11.53 7.59 -15.89
N GLU A 323 11.57 8.89 -15.55
CA GLU A 323 12.60 9.82 -16.04
C GLU A 323 14.00 9.33 -15.69
N ARG A 324 14.21 8.79 -14.48
CA ARG A 324 15.51 8.23 -14.07
C ARG A 324 15.82 6.91 -14.76
N LEU A 325 14.84 6.03 -14.88
CA LEU A 325 15.02 4.76 -15.59
C LEU A 325 15.42 5.00 -17.05
N ALA A 326 14.91 6.05 -17.70
CA ALA A 326 15.31 6.42 -19.06
C ALA A 326 16.79 6.86 -19.20
N GLU A 327 17.43 7.28 -18.10
CA GLU A 327 18.85 7.65 -18.03
C GLU A 327 19.76 6.46 -17.69
N MET A 328 19.18 5.29 -17.37
CA MET A 328 19.88 4.12 -16.85
C MET A 328 19.77 2.95 -17.85
N PRO A 329 20.84 2.57 -18.56
CA PRO A 329 20.80 1.42 -19.47
C PRO A 329 20.55 0.11 -18.72
N ASP A 330 21.14 -0.02 -17.52
CA ASP A 330 20.95 -1.15 -16.60
C ASP A 330 20.47 -0.61 -15.25
N VAL A 331 19.43 -1.24 -14.71
CA VAL A 331 18.84 -0.86 -13.41
C VAL A 331 19.21 -1.94 -12.40
N GLU A 332 20.16 -1.61 -11.52
CA GLU A 332 20.60 -2.49 -10.44
C GLU A 332 20.40 -1.78 -9.10
N PHE A 333 19.73 -2.45 -8.15
CA PHE A 333 19.56 -1.94 -6.80
C PHE A 333 20.65 -2.42 -5.85
N PHE A 334 21.27 -3.55 -6.17
CA PHE A 334 22.36 -4.15 -5.41
C PHE A 334 23.59 -3.24 -5.37
N HIS A 335 24.26 -3.25 -4.22
CA HIS A 335 25.44 -2.44 -3.95
C HIS A 335 26.21 -3.01 -2.75
N PRO A 336 27.46 -2.58 -2.49
CA PRO A 336 28.30 -3.18 -1.45
C PRO A 336 27.73 -3.19 -0.03
N ASN A 337 26.81 -2.28 0.32
CA ASN A 337 26.15 -2.26 1.64
C ASN A 337 24.82 -3.02 1.66
N SER A 338 24.47 -3.72 0.57
CA SER A 338 23.32 -4.64 0.55
C SER A 338 23.59 -5.84 1.47
N ARG A 339 22.55 -6.26 2.20
CA ARG A 339 22.58 -7.44 3.06
C ARG A 339 21.59 -8.46 2.56
N ARG A 340 21.96 -9.73 2.72
CA ARG A 340 21.11 -10.84 2.30
C ARG A 340 20.05 -11.12 3.35
N TYR A 341 18.80 -11.18 2.92
CA TYR A 341 17.71 -11.63 3.76
C TYR A 341 17.72 -13.16 3.87
N ARG A 342 17.67 -13.67 5.09
CA ARG A 342 17.60 -15.10 5.44
C ARG A 342 16.45 -15.40 6.40
N GLY A 343 15.53 -14.45 6.58
CA GLY A 343 14.50 -14.45 7.61
C GLY A 343 14.56 -13.21 8.51
N PRO A 344 13.57 -13.01 9.40
CA PRO A 344 13.39 -11.81 10.23
C PRO A 344 14.64 -11.41 11.02
N LYS A 345 15.39 -12.40 11.53
CA LYS A 345 16.65 -12.17 12.28
C LYS A 345 17.71 -11.39 11.50
N SER A 346 17.66 -11.41 10.18
CA SER A 346 18.54 -10.61 9.33
C SER A 346 18.30 -9.12 9.55
N LEU A 347 17.03 -8.70 9.58
CA LEU A 347 16.63 -7.31 9.76
C LEU A 347 17.01 -6.81 11.16
N ILE A 348 16.78 -7.63 12.18
CA ILE A 348 17.17 -7.36 13.58
C ILE A 348 18.69 -7.20 13.70
N ARG A 349 19.46 -8.11 13.10
CA ARG A 349 20.93 -8.08 13.14
C ARG A 349 21.49 -6.77 12.58
N TYR A 350 20.88 -6.24 11.52
CA TYR A 350 21.32 -5.03 10.85
C TYR A 350 20.61 -3.76 11.33
N ARG A 351 19.71 -3.88 12.31
CA ARG A 351 18.96 -2.75 12.92
C ARG A 351 18.24 -1.90 11.87
N VAL A 352 17.62 -2.58 10.90
CA VAL A 352 16.76 -1.95 9.90
C VAL A 352 15.46 -1.50 10.53
#